data_AF-A0A954Z1D8-F1
#
_entry.id   AF-A0A954Z1D8-F1
#
_cell.length_a   1.000
_cell.length_b   1.000
_cell.length_c   1.000
_cell.angle_alpha   90.00
_cell.angle_beta   90.00
_cell.angle_gamma   90.00
#
_symmetry.space_group_name_H-M   'P 1'
#
loop_
_entity.id
_entity.type
_entity.pdbx_description
1 polymer ?
#
loop_
_entity_poly.entity_id
_entity_poly.type
_entity_poly.pdbx_seq_one_letter_code
_entity_poly.pdbx_strand_id
1 'polypeptide(L)'
;MIRKMPVLSFVVFALAAQADAQSGVPFIEKQAPSDVRLLDFNVNWDSIFPDDDPQNHSFRDYNKRAEFIRIVTAMAPDIVCLQEINDARDPQQIATLLDQIVPIGDGEVWKAHNGSDNVIA
;
A
#
# COMPACT_ATOMS: atom_id res chain seq x y z
N MET A 1 30.50 25.88 67.70
CA MET A 1 29.66 26.82 66.92
C MET A 1 29.83 26.46 65.44
N ILE A 2 28.98 25.60 64.90
CA ILE A 2 29.14 24.97 63.57
C ILE A 2 28.02 25.49 62.66
N ARG A 3 28.37 26.29 61.66
CA ARG A 3 27.47 26.74 60.59
C ARG A 3 27.26 25.59 59.61
N LYS A 4 26.02 25.12 59.43
CA LYS A 4 25.64 24.26 58.30
C LYS A 4 25.18 25.16 57.14
N MET A 5 25.85 25.06 55.99
CA MET A 5 25.42 25.66 54.72
C MET A 5 24.41 24.73 54.02
N PRO A 6 23.38 25.24 53.34
CA PRO A 6 22.54 24.39 52.50
C PRO A 6 23.24 24.13 51.15
N VAL A 7 23.30 22.85 50.78
CA VAL A 7 23.71 22.41 49.44
C VAL A 7 22.54 22.66 48.49
N LEU A 8 22.77 23.44 47.44
CA LEU A 8 21.81 23.65 46.35
C LEU A 8 21.86 22.41 45.43
N SER A 9 20.79 21.62 45.38
CA SER A 9 20.62 20.58 44.36
C SER A 9 20.11 21.23 43.07
N PHE A 10 20.90 21.13 41.99
CA PHE A 10 20.41 21.39 40.64
C PHE A 10 19.95 20.07 40.03
N VAL A 11 18.69 20.01 39.59
CA VAL A 11 18.18 18.96 38.72
C VAL A 11 18.27 19.48 37.29
N VAL A 12 19.14 18.90 36.48
CA VAL A 12 19.22 19.15 35.04
C VAL A 12 18.23 18.21 34.36
N PHE A 13 17.12 18.73 33.85
CA PHE A 13 16.26 18.00 32.92
C PHE A 13 16.92 18.05 31.55
N ALA A 14 17.59 16.96 31.16
CA ALA A 14 17.93 16.74 29.76
C ALA A 14 16.62 16.44 29.01
N LEU A 15 16.16 17.38 28.17
CA LEU A 15 15.15 17.07 27.16
C LEU A 15 15.82 16.16 26.13
N ALA A 16 15.63 14.85 26.29
CA ALA A 16 15.73 13.96 25.15
C ALA A 16 14.53 14.27 24.26
N ALA A 17 14.75 14.89 23.11
CA ALA A 17 13.77 14.86 22.04
C ALA A 17 13.64 13.40 21.60
N GLN A 18 12.67 12.68 22.18
CA GLN A 18 12.14 11.49 21.54
C GLN A 18 11.43 11.97 20.30
N ALA A 19 12.14 11.95 19.18
CA ALA A 19 11.49 11.79 17.90
C ALA A 19 10.79 10.43 17.98
N ASP A 20 9.53 10.43 18.40
CA ASP A 20 8.66 9.30 18.14
C ASP A 20 8.64 9.15 16.62
N ALA A 21 9.40 8.17 16.12
CA ALA A 21 9.16 7.64 14.80
C ALA A 21 7.66 7.34 14.78
N GLN A 22 6.91 8.05 13.94
CA GLN A 22 5.48 7.91 13.85
C GLN A 22 5.21 6.47 13.42
N SER A 23 4.99 5.59 14.41
CA SER A 23 4.73 4.18 14.18
C SER A 23 3.49 4.12 13.32
N GLY A 24 3.63 3.47 12.16
CA GLY A 24 2.69 3.52 11.04
C GLY A 24 1.24 3.44 11.46
N VAL A 25 0.57 4.60 11.47
CA VAL A 25 -0.87 4.68 11.29
C VAL A 25 -1.07 4.36 9.80
N PRO A 26 -1.70 3.23 9.43
CA PRO A 26 -1.98 2.93 8.04
C PRO A 26 -2.74 4.10 7.41
N PHE A 27 -2.35 4.50 6.20
CA PHE A 27 -3.07 5.51 5.45
C PHE A 27 -4.49 4.98 5.18
N ILE A 28 -5.48 5.57 5.88
CA ILE A 28 -6.89 5.12 5.93
C ILE A 28 -7.07 3.85 6.77
N GLU A 29 -7.26 4.03 8.08
CA GLU A 29 -7.67 2.96 8.98
C GLU A 29 -9.16 2.60 8.80
N LYS A 30 -9.47 1.31 8.90
CA LYS A 30 -10.85 0.84 8.99
C LYS A 30 -11.46 1.27 10.33
N GLN A 31 -12.72 1.70 10.36
CA GLN A 31 -13.39 2.04 11.61
C GLN A 31 -13.78 0.79 12.40
N ALA A 32 -14.15 -0.28 11.69
CA ALA A 32 -14.40 -1.60 12.23
C ALA A 32 -13.68 -2.70 11.42
N PRO A 33 -13.32 -3.84 12.02
CA PRO A 33 -12.70 -4.96 11.29
C PRO A 33 -13.56 -5.50 10.13
N SER A 34 -14.88 -5.33 10.22
CA SER A 34 -15.85 -5.74 9.19
C SER A 34 -15.95 -4.76 8.01
N ASP A 35 -15.33 -3.58 8.10
CA ASP A 35 -15.37 -2.62 7.01
C ASP A 35 -14.57 -3.13 5.81
N VAL A 36 -15.04 -2.79 4.63
CA VAL A 36 -14.42 -3.17 3.35
C VAL A 36 -13.78 -1.93 2.74
N ARG A 37 -12.51 -2.04 2.33
CA ARG A 37 -11.80 -1.06 1.52
C ARG A 37 -11.89 -1.47 0.06
N LEU A 38 -12.59 -0.66 -0.72
CA LEU A 38 -12.66 -0.79 -2.17
C LEU A 38 -11.76 0.26 -2.80
N LEU A 39 -10.87 -0.19 -3.68
CA LEU A 39 -10.07 0.67 -4.55
C LEU A 39 -10.63 0.57 -5.97
N ASP A 40 -11.06 1.70 -6.53
CA ASP A 40 -11.45 1.83 -7.93
C ASP A 40 -10.42 2.71 -8.64
N PHE A 41 -9.70 2.15 -9.62
CA PHE A 41 -8.50 2.77 -10.16
C PHE A 41 -8.25 2.44 -11.63
N ASN A 42 -8.29 3.47 -12.46
CA ASN A 42 -7.85 3.38 -13.86
C ASN A 42 -6.32 3.38 -13.88
N VAL A 43 -5.72 2.31 -14.41
CA VAL A 43 -4.28 2.12 -14.32
C VAL A 43 -3.50 2.87 -15.39
N ASN A 44 -4.15 3.49 -16.37
CA ASN A 44 -3.54 3.89 -17.64
C ASN A 44 -2.99 2.66 -18.41
N TRP A 45 -3.61 2.34 -19.54
CA TRP A 45 -3.47 1.12 -20.35
C TRP A 45 -2.23 0.25 -20.07
N ASP A 46 -2.43 -0.84 -19.32
CA ASP A 46 -1.41 -1.83 -18.95
C ASP A 46 -0.13 -1.27 -18.26
N SER A 47 -0.17 -0.04 -17.73
CA SER A 47 1.04 0.61 -17.20
C SER A 47 1.59 -0.01 -15.91
N ILE A 48 0.83 -0.91 -15.26
CA ILE A 48 1.25 -1.61 -14.03
C ILE A 48 2.12 -2.84 -14.30
N PHE A 49 2.25 -3.23 -15.57
CA PHE A 49 3.14 -4.30 -16.01
C PHE A 49 4.52 -3.76 -16.38
N PRO A 50 5.59 -4.55 -16.20
CA PRO A 50 6.95 -4.11 -16.53
C PRO A 50 7.11 -3.94 -18.04
N ASP A 51 8.10 -3.16 -18.47
CA ASP A 51 8.31 -2.84 -19.90
C ASP A 51 8.62 -4.04 -20.78
N ASP A 52 9.22 -5.08 -20.20
CA ASP A 52 9.57 -6.33 -20.88
C ASP A 52 8.44 -7.38 -20.87
N ASP A 53 7.25 -7.03 -20.39
CA ASP A 53 6.09 -7.92 -20.44
C ASP A 53 5.65 -8.14 -21.89
N PRO A 54 5.66 -9.40 -22.39
CA PRO A 54 5.32 -9.71 -23.78
C PRO A 54 3.85 -9.50 -24.12
N GLN A 55 2.97 -9.31 -23.13
CA GLN A 55 1.54 -9.02 -23.31
C GLN A 55 1.25 -7.52 -23.33
N ASN A 56 2.26 -6.66 -23.18
CA ASN A 56 2.09 -5.21 -23.31
C ASN A 56 1.54 -4.85 -24.70
N HIS A 57 0.44 -4.10 -24.71
CA HIS A 57 -0.16 -3.60 -25.93
C HIS A 57 0.64 -2.44 -26.53
N SER A 58 0.56 -2.23 -27.84
CA SER A 58 1.24 -1.13 -28.55
C SER A 58 0.71 0.28 -28.21
N PHE A 59 -0.40 0.37 -27.47
CA PHE A 59 -1.00 1.62 -26.99
C PHE A 59 -0.59 1.97 -25.55
N ARG A 60 0.22 1.12 -24.90
CA ARG A 60 0.77 1.41 -23.57
C ARG A 60 1.86 2.48 -23.69
N ASP A 61 1.68 3.58 -22.96
CA ASP A 61 2.60 4.72 -23.02
C ASP A 61 3.61 4.79 -21.87
N TYR A 62 3.32 4.15 -20.73
CA TYR A 62 4.09 4.34 -19.49
C TYR A 62 4.31 3.06 -18.70
N ASN A 63 5.38 3.03 -17.91
CA ASN A 63 5.57 2.10 -16.81
C ASN A 63 5.33 2.81 -15.49
N LYS A 64 4.24 2.45 -14.80
CA LYS A 64 3.84 2.98 -13.49
C LYS A 64 3.76 1.88 -12.43
N ARG A 65 4.43 0.75 -12.64
CA ARG A 65 4.39 -0.40 -11.74
C ARG A 65 4.79 -0.02 -10.31
N ALA A 66 5.85 0.77 -10.14
CA ALA A 66 6.33 1.18 -8.83
C ALA A 66 5.32 2.08 -8.09
N GLU A 67 4.69 3.00 -8.81
CA GLU A 67 3.66 3.89 -8.29
C GLU A 67 2.40 3.11 -7.89
N PHE A 68 1.97 2.18 -8.73
CA PHE A 68 0.84 1.30 -8.44
C PHE A 68 1.08 0.46 -7.18
N ILE A 69 2.25 -0.17 -7.06
CA ILE A 69 2.65 -0.91 -5.85
C ILE A 69 2.55 0.01 -4.62
N ARG A 70 3.13 1.23 -4.71
CA ARG A 70 3.09 2.19 -3.59
C ARG A 70 1.67 2.57 -3.19
N ILE A 71 0.78 2.79 -4.16
CA ILE A 71 -0.63 3.13 -3.91
C ILE A 71 -1.36 1.95 -3.26
N VAL A 72 -1.30 0.76 -3.87
CA VAL A 72 -2.02 -0.42 -3.37
C VAL A 72 -1.52 -0.84 -1.99
N THR A 73 -0.21 -0.83 -1.75
CA THR A 73 0.35 -1.09 -0.40
C THR A 73 -0.14 -0.08 0.62
N ALA A 74 -0.19 1.21 0.27
CA ALA A 74 -0.64 2.26 1.20
C ALA A 74 -2.14 2.15 1.51
N MET A 75 -2.96 1.81 0.52
CA MET A 75 -4.40 1.67 0.66
C MET A 75 -4.80 0.35 1.35
N ALA A 76 -4.02 -0.72 1.15
CA ALA A 76 -4.29 -2.09 1.58
C ALA A 76 -5.76 -2.50 1.35
N PRO A 77 -6.25 -2.45 0.10
CA PRO A 77 -7.65 -2.72 -0.23
C PRO A 77 -8.02 -4.19 0.04
N ASP A 78 -9.32 -4.43 0.26
CA ASP A 78 -9.90 -5.77 0.30
C ASP A 78 -10.51 -6.17 -1.07
N ILE A 79 -10.85 -5.17 -1.89
CA ILE A 79 -11.37 -5.33 -3.26
C ILE A 79 -10.71 -4.27 -4.14
N VAL A 80 -10.28 -4.66 -5.34
CA VAL A 80 -9.71 -3.77 -6.36
C VAL A 80 -10.49 -3.88 -7.66
N CYS A 81 -10.97 -2.74 -8.16
CA CYS A 81 -11.54 -2.57 -9.49
C CYS A 81 -10.55 -1.78 -10.35
N LEU A 82 -10.01 -2.40 -11.39
CA LEU A 82 -9.07 -1.78 -12.32
C LEU A 82 -9.72 -1.54 -13.67
N GLN A 83 -9.45 -0.39 -14.29
CA GLN A 83 -9.76 -0.10 -15.69
C GLN A 83 -8.49 0.02 -16.51
N GLU A 84 -8.64 -0.10 -17.84
CA GLU A 84 -7.55 -0.05 -18.82
C GLU A 84 -6.54 -1.18 -18.64
N ILE A 85 -7.06 -2.39 -18.40
CA ILE A 85 -6.31 -3.63 -18.53
C ILE A 85 -6.58 -4.19 -19.92
N ASN A 86 -5.53 -4.61 -20.63
CA ASN A 86 -5.65 -5.27 -21.92
C ASN A 86 -6.62 -6.48 -21.82
N ASP A 87 -7.66 -6.50 -22.64
CA ASP A 87 -8.75 -7.49 -22.59
C ASP A 87 -8.29 -8.91 -22.95
N ALA A 88 -7.17 -9.04 -23.66
CA ALA A 88 -6.53 -10.31 -23.97
C ALA A 88 -5.73 -10.90 -22.78
N ARG A 89 -5.48 -10.12 -21.73
CA ARG A 89 -4.69 -10.54 -20.57
C ARG A 89 -5.51 -11.43 -19.65
N ASP A 90 -4.87 -12.49 -19.13
CA ASP A 90 -5.46 -13.33 -18.09
C ASP A 90 -5.61 -12.52 -16.78
N PRO A 91 -6.84 -12.34 -16.24
CA PRO A 91 -7.05 -11.62 -14.98
C PRO A 91 -6.28 -12.24 -13.80
N GLN A 92 -5.93 -13.53 -13.85
CA GLN A 92 -5.13 -14.16 -12.80
C GLN A 92 -3.75 -13.52 -12.63
N GLN A 93 -3.21 -12.86 -13.66
CA GLN A 93 -1.95 -12.10 -13.54
C GLN A 93 -2.08 -10.91 -12.60
N ILE A 94 -3.27 -10.27 -12.53
CA ILE A 94 -3.57 -9.21 -11.57
C ILE A 94 -3.64 -9.79 -10.16
N ALA A 95 -4.36 -10.90 -9.98
CA ALA A 95 -4.42 -11.57 -8.67
C ALA A 95 -3.01 -11.95 -8.17
N THR A 96 -2.17 -12.55 -9.02
CA THR A 96 -0.78 -12.87 -8.66
C THR A 96 0.06 -11.63 -8.36
N LEU A 97 -0.18 -10.50 -9.05
CA LEU A 97 0.46 -9.23 -8.71
C LEU A 97 0.01 -8.74 -7.33
N LEU A 98 -1.28 -8.82 -7.01
CA LEU A 98 -1.82 -8.40 -5.72
C LEU A 98 -1.36 -9.30 -4.56
N ASP A 99 -1.24 -10.62 -4.77
CA ASP A 99 -0.64 -11.56 -3.80
C ASP A 99 0.79 -11.14 -3.41
N GLN A 100 1.55 -10.51 -4.32
CA GLN A 100 2.90 -10.01 -4.06
C GLN A 100 2.91 -8.66 -3.33
N ILE A 101 1.90 -7.81 -3.57
CA ILE A 101 1.84 -6.43 -3.07
C ILE A 101 1.17 -6.36 -1.70
N VAL A 102 0.05 -7.06 -1.54
CA VAL A 102 -0.82 -7.07 -0.36
C VAL A 102 -1.37 -8.48 -0.15
N PRO A 103 -0.57 -9.39 0.46
CA PRO A 103 -1.01 -10.76 0.72
C PRO A 103 -2.28 -10.80 1.59
N ILE A 104 -3.24 -11.64 1.22
CA ILE A 104 -4.40 -11.95 2.06
C ILE A 104 -3.92 -13.00 3.08
N GLY A 105 -4.16 -12.78 4.37
CA GLY A 105 -3.67 -13.65 5.45
C GLY A 105 -4.12 -15.12 5.33
N ASP A 106 -3.58 -15.97 6.20
CA ASP A 106 -4.02 -17.38 6.36
C ASP A 106 -3.89 -18.27 5.11
N GLY A 107 -3.02 -17.91 4.17
CA GLY A 107 -2.76 -18.69 2.95
C GLY A 107 -3.84 -18.56 1.88
N GLU A 108 -4.77 -17.61 2.05
CA GLU A 108 -5.69 -17.19 1.00
C GLU A 108 -4.93 -16.46 -0.12
N VAL A 109 -5.53 -16.47 -1.31
CA VAL A 109 -4.97 -15.81 -2.51
C VAL A 109 -6.02 -14.93 -3.16
N TRP A 110 -5.58 -13.86 -3.81
CA TRP A 110 -6.44 -13.01 -4.62
C TRP A 110 -7.09 -13.85 -5.74
N LYS A 111 -8.33 -13.50 -6.06
CA LYS A 111 -9.09 -14.06 -7.19
C LYS A 111 -9.41 -12.89 -8.10
N ALA A 112 -9.40 -13.09 -9.41
CA ALA A 112 -9.69 -12.02 -10.33
C ALA A 112 -10.68 -12.45 -11.41
N HIS A 113 -11.50 -11.52 -11.86
CA HIS A 113 -12.42 -11.68 -12.97
C HIS A 113 -12.34 -10.46 -13.87
N ASN A 114 -12.43 -10.66 -15.18
CA ASN A 114 -12.43 -9.57 -16.15
C ASN A 114 -13.81 -9.35 -16.77
N GLY A 115 -14.09 -8.09 -17.09
CA GLY A 115 -15.20 -7.66 -17.93
C GLY A 115 -14.74 -6.59 -18.90
N SER A 116 -14.50 -6.95 -20.17
CA SER A 116 -13.82 -6.08 -21.15
C SER A 116 -12.42 -5.71 -20.64
N ASP A 117 -12.08 -4.43 -20.65
CA ASP A 117 -10.84 -3.81 -20.18
C ASP A 117 -10.84 -3.51 -18.68
N ASN A 118 -11.73 -4.16 -17.93
CA ASN A 118 -11.88 -3.99 -16.49
C ASN A 118 -11.57 -5.30 -15.77
N VAL A 119 -10.90 -5.23 -14.63
CA VAL A 119 -10.62 -6.38 -13.77
C VAL A 119 -11.09 -6.08 -12.36
N ILE A 120 -11.86 -7.00 -11.78
CA ILE A 120 -12.24 -7.00 -10.36
C ILE A 120 -11.43 -8.10 -9.68
N ALA A 121 -10.72 -7.76 -8.62
CA ALA A 121 -9.96 -8.69 -7.80
C ALA A 121 -10.27 -8.51 -6.32
#